data_AF-A0A430KWP5-F1
#
_entry.id   AF-A0A430KWP5-F1
#
_cell.length_a   1.000
_cell.length_b   1.000
_cell.length_c   1.000
_cell.angle_alpha   90.00
_cell.angle_beta   90.00
_cell.angle_gamma   90.00
#
_symmetry.space_group_name_H-M   'P 1'
#
loop_
_entity.id
_entity.type
_entity.pdbx_description
1 polymer ?
#
loop_
_entity_poly.entity_id
_entity_poly.type
_entity_poly.pdbx_seq_one_letter_code
_entity_poly.pdbx_strand_id
1 'polypeptide(L)'
;MYNQDQSELILEADFIWREISVGDEIYLDADFYSNDQRLLCRGAPYQVLAKTDKTCGAQELIVQSYQTQELVAVSPYLVCSYECSAQPILIS
;
A
#
# COMPACT_ATOMS: atom_id res chain seq x y z
N MET A 1 8.44 22.29 -14.06
CA MET A 1 7.48 21.89 -13.02
C MET A 1 7.86 20.48 -12.58
N TYR A 2 8.18 20.34 -11.29
CA TYR A 2 8.45 19.12 -10.50
C TYR A 2 9.52 18.14 -11.03
N ASN A 3 10.79 18.51 -10.88
CA ASN A 3 11.78 17.53 -10.40
C ASN A 3 11.56 17.44 -8.89
N GLN A 4 10.50 16.74 -8.46
CA GLN A 4 10.44 16.29 -7.08
C GLN A 4 11.62 15.32 -6.94
N ASP A 5 12.55 15.62 -6.03
CA ASP A 5 13.81 14.90 -5.93
C ASP A 5 13.49 13.42 -5.67
N GLN A 6 13.95 12.52 -6.54
CA GLN A 6 13.65 11.09 -6.41
C GLN A 6 14.06 10.56 -5.04
N SER A 7 15.07 11.19 -4.43
CA SER A 7 15.54 10.90 -3.07
C SER A 7 14.47 11.22 -2.01
N GLU A 8 13.76 12.33 -2.15
CA GLU A 8 12.68 12.72 -1.22
C GLU A 8 11.52 11.73 -1.32
N LEU A 9 11.14 11.31 -2.52
CA LEU A 9 10.06 10.32 -2.73
C LEU A 9 10.40 8.95 -2.12
N ILE A 10 11.67 8.52 -2.23
CA ILE A 10 12.13 7.28 -1.62
C ILE A 10 12.06 7.37 -0.09
N LEU A 11 12.48 8.51 0.49
CA LEU A 11 12.42 8.73 1.93
C LEU A 11 10.99 8.77 2.44
N GLU A 12 10.10 9.49 1.76
CA GLU A 12 8.66 9.55 2.09
C GLU A 12 8.03 8.16 2.07
N ALA A 13 8.31 7.37 1.03
CA ALA A 13 7.84 5.99 0.93
C ALA A 13 8.35 5.11 2.09
N ASP A 14 9.62 5.26 2.48
CA ASP A 14 10.22 4.54 3.62
C ASP A 14 9.58 4.94 4.96
N PHE A 15 9.28 6.23 5.16
CA PHE A 15 8.55 6.69 6.35
C PHE A 15 7.16 6.09 6.42
N ILE A 16 6.38 6.20 5.33
CA ILE A 16 5.02 5.64 5.25
C ILE A 16 5.04 4.14 5.52
N TRP A 17 5.97 3.40 4.89
CA TRP A 17 6.08 1.97 5.10
C TRP A 17 6.38 1.63 6.55
N ARG A 18 7.23 2.39 7.24
CA ARG A 18 7.56 2.13 8.65
C ARG A 18 6.40 2.42 9.60
N GLU A 19 5.61 3.46 9.35
CA GLU A 19 4.47 3.83 10.20
C GLU A 19 3.31 2.84 10.08
N ILE A 20 3.03 2.37 8.87
CA ILE A 20 1.91 1.45 8.62
C ILE A 20 2.23 0.06 9.19
N SER A 21 1.33 -0.44 10.02
CA SER A 21 1.39 -1.78 10.60
C SER A 21 0.56 -2.77 9.79
N VAL A 22 0.88 -4.06 9.94
CA VAL A 22 -0.03 -5.12 9.48
C VAL A 22 -1.33 -4.99 10.25
N GLY A 23 -2.45 -4.96 9.54
CA GLY A 23 -3.80 -4.77 10.08
C GLY A 23 -4.39 -3.39 9.85
N ASP A 24 -3.56 -2.39 9.64
CA ASP A 24 -4.00 -1.04 9.29
C ASP A 24 -4.66 -1.02 7.92
N GLU A 25 -5.51 -0.02 7.69
CA GLU A 25 -6.15 0.20 6.40
C GLU A 25 -5.40 1.28 5.63
N ILE A 26 -5.12 1.04 4.35
CA ILE A 26 -4.54 2.01 3.43
C ILE A 26 -5.53 2.44 2.37
N TYR A 27 -5.37 3.66 1.89
CA TYR A 27 -6.16 4.24 0.81
C TYR A 27 -5.22 4.69 -0.30
N LEU A 28 -5.61 4.44 -1.55
CA LEU A 28 -4.81 4.79 -2.72
C LEU A 28 -5.25 6.11 -3.34
N ASP A 29 -4.29 6.89 -3.86
CA ASP A 29 -4.59 8.14 -4.59
C ASP A 29 -5.17 7.90 -6.00
N ALA A 30 -4.92 6.71 -6.56
CA ALA A 30 -5.39 6.32 -7.89
C ALA A 30 -5.83 4.85 -7.93
N ASP A 31 -6.64 4.52 -8.93
CA ASP A 31 -6.97 3.12 -9.24
C ASP A 31 -5.68 2.37 -9.63
N PHE A 32 -5.51 1.16 -9.11
CA PHE A 32 -4.36 0.31 -9.41
C PHE A 32 -4.74 -0.77 -10.42
N TYR A 33 -3.98 -0.86 -11.52
CA TYR A 33 -4.21 -1.79 -12.61
C TYR A 33 -3.03 -2.74 -12.80
N SER A 34 -3.32 -3.97 -13.21
CA SER A 34 -2.35 -4.94 -13.71
C SER A 34 -2.95 -5.65 -14.91
N ASN A 35 -2.20 -5.76 -16.01
CA ASN A 35 -2.66 -6.37 -17.27
C ASN A 35 -4.04 -5.85 -17.74
N ASP A 36 -4.23 -4.53 -17.73
CA ASP A 36 -5.48 -3.82 -18.06
C ASP A 36 -6.70 -4.18 -17.19
N GLN A 37 -6.50 -4.94 -16.11
CA GLN A 37 -7.51 -5.25 -15.12
C GLN A 37 -7.31 -4.39 -13.87
N ARG A 38 -8.37 -3.72 -13.43
CA ARG A 38 -8.34 -2.98 -12.15
C ARG A 38 -8.29 -3.97 -11.00
N LEU A 39 -7.27 -3.86 -10.17
CA LEU A 39 -7.12 -4.68 -8.96
C LEU A 39 -7.57 -3.93 -7.71
N LEU A 40 -7.26 -2.64 -7.60
CA LEU A 40 -7.61 -1.80 -6.46
C LEU A 40 -8.25 -0.50 -6.93
N CYS A 41 -9.24 -0.03 -6.17
CA CYS A 41 -9.98 1.20 -6.43
C CYS A 41 -9.41 2.33 -5.58
N ARG A 42 -9.30 3.51 -6.16
CA ARG A 42 -9.01 4.75 -5.44
C ARG A 42 -9.99 4.95 -4.28
N GLY A 43 -9.49 5.37 -3.12
CA GLY A 43 -10.30 5.78 -1.98
C GLY A 43 -11.08 4.65 -1.28
N ALA A 44 -10.94 3.39 -1.70
CA ALA A 44 -11.42 2.25 -0.94
C ALA A 44 -10.38 1.86 0.13
N PRO A 45 -10.81 1.42 1.33
CA PRO A 45 -9.90 0.93 2.35
C PRO A 45 -9.37 -0.45 1.97
N TYR A 46 -8.08 -0.68 2.17
CA TYR A 46 -7.46 -1.99 1.99
C TYR A 46 -6.64 -2.35 3.22
N GLN A 47 -7.01 -3.42 3.90
CA GLN A 47 -6.25 -3.89 5.04
C GLN A 47 -4.88 -4.44 4.60
N VAL A 48 -3.82 -4.01 5.29
CA VAL A 48 -2.47 -4.53 5.12
C VAL A 48 -2.38 -5.91 5.76
N LEU A 49 -2.19 -6.94 4.93
CA LEU A 49 -2.09 -8.33 5.34
C LEU A 49 -0.64 -8.76 5.61
N ALA A 50 0.31 -8.15 4.92
CA ALA A 50 1.73 -8.37 5.12
C ALA A 50 2.56 -7.18 4.65
N LYS A 51 3.82 -7.12 5.08
CA LYS A 51 4.82 -6.16 4.60
C LYS A 51 5.98 -6.94 4.02
N THR A 52 6.47 -6.52 2.86
CA THR A 52 7.68 -7.12 2.26
C THR A 52 8.72 -6.04 2.02
N ASP A 53 9.98 -6.43 2.16
CA ASP A 53 11.14 -5.62 1.84
C ASP A 53 12.03 -6.48 0.93
N LYS A 54 12.02 -6.17 -0.37
CA LYS A 54 12.83 -6.88 -1.36
C LYS A 54 14.24 -6.30 -1.33
N THR A 55 15.25 -7.16 -1.47
CA THR A 55 16.64 -6.74 -1.72
C THR A 55 16.66 -5.70 -2.84
N CYS A 56 17.11 -4.47 -2.53
CA CYS A 56 17.03 -3.20 -3.30
C CYS A 56 16.03 -2.15 -2.76
N GLY A 57 15.43 -2.33 -1.58
CA GLY A 57 14.61 -1.29 -0.93
C GLY A 57 13.24 -1.10 -1.58
N ALA A 58 12.80 -2.07 -2.37
CA ALA A 58 11.43 -2.11 -2.88
C ALA A 58 10.53 -2.65 -1.76
N GLN A 59 10.16 -1.73 -0.87
CA GLN A 59 9.21 -1.95 0.20
C GLN A 59 7.79 -1.99 -0.38
N GLU A 60 7.02 -2.97 0.05
CA GLU A 60 5.64 -3.17 -0.42
C GLU A 60 4.71 -3.51 0.76
N LEU A 61 3.49 -3.01 0.67
CA LEU A 61 2.35 -3.37 1.50
C LEU A 61 1.50 -4.37 0.73
N ILE A 62 1.26 -5.54 1.31
CA ILE A 62 0.44 -6.58 0.68
C ILE A 62 -0.99 -6.42 1.16
N VAL A 63 -1.91 -6.24 0.23
CA VAL A 63 -3.35 -6.14 0.47
C VAL A 63 -4.11 -7.16 -0.37
N GLN A 64 -5.39 -7.36 -0.12
CA GLN A 64 -6.24 -8.22 -0.96
C GLN A 64 -7.21 -7.39 -1.80
N SER A 65 -7.30 -7.69 -3.09
CA SER A 65 -8.33 -7.11 -3.95
C SER A 65 -9.72 -7.65 -3.59
N TYR A 66 -10.69 -6.77 -3.35
CA TYR A 66 -12.08 -7.19 -3.19
C TYR A 66 -12.68 -7.78 -4.48
N GLN A 67 -12.17 -7.37 -5.64
CA GLN A 67 -12.71 -7.80 -6.93
C GLN A 67 -12.14 -9.17 -7.35
N THR A 68 -10.82 -9.36 -7.24
CA THR A 68 -10.17 -10.60 -7.71
C THR A 68 -9.87 -11.58 -6.59
N GLN A 69 -9.94 -11.15 -5.33
CA GLN A 69 -9.51 -11.91 -4.15
C GLN A 69 -8.01 -12.24 -4.13
N GLU A 70 -7.24 -11.69 -5.07
CA GLU A 70 -5.80 -11.89 -5.15
C GLU A 70 -5.05 -10.94 -4.21
N LEU A 71 -3.86 -11.38 -3.78
CA LEU A 71 -2.93 -10.53 -3.05
C LEU A 71 -2.23 -9.58 -4.02
N VAL A 72 -2.25 -8.29 -3.68
CA VAL A 72 -1.69 -7.21 -4.48
C VAL A 72 -0.59 -6.54 -3.66
N ALA A 73 0.59 -6.41 -4.27
CA ALA A 73 1.69 -5.66 -3.69
C ALA A 73 1.58 -4.18 -4.07
N VAL A 74 1.51 -3.32 -3.06
CA VAL A 74 1.34 -1.87 -3.21
C VAL A 74 2.60 -1.16 -2.74
N SER A 75 3.15 -0.31 -3.60
CA SER A 75 4.22 0.60 -3.18
C SER A 75 3.67 1.65 -2.21
N PRO A 76 4.35 1.95 -1.08
CA PRO A 76 3.96 3.00 -0.14
C PRO A 76 3.73 4.36 -0.80
N TYR A 77 4.43 4.64 -1.91
CA TYR A 77 4.27 5.87 -2.69
C TYR A 77 2.85 6.07 -3.25
N LEU A 78 2.06 4.98 -3.38
CA LEU A 78 0.68 5.04 -3.90
C LEU A 78 -0.36 5.32 -2.81
N VAL A 79 0.05 5.32 -1.53
CA VAL A 79 -0.82 5.51 -0.38
C VAL A 79 -1.05 7.01 -0.16
N CYS A 80 -2.31 7.45 -0.16
CA CYS A 80 -2.68 8.84 0.14
C CYS A 80 -3.05 9.07 1.61
N SER A 81 -3.55 8.05 2.29
CA SER A 81 -3.84 8.07 3.72
C SER A 81 -3.89 6.65 4.27
N TYR A 82 -3.78 6.51 5.59
CA TYR A 82 -3.92 5.24 6.29
C TYR A 82 -4.64 5.45 7.63
N GLU A 83 -5.31 4.40 8.11
CA GLU A 83 -5.99 4.36 9.41
C GLU A 83 -5.45 3.22 10.25
N CYS A 84 -5.05 3.54 11.49
CA CYS A 84 -4.55 2.54 12.41
C CYS A 84 -5.69 1.63 12.88
N SER A 85 -5.50 0.32 12.77
CA SER A 85 -6.52 -0.61 13.28
C SER A 85 -6.60 -0.51 14.80
N ALA A 86 -7.80 -0.21 15.31
CA ALA A 86 -8.08 -0.19 16.73
C ALA A 86 -8.19 -1.60 17.34
N GLN A 87 -8.24 -2.65 16.52
CA GLN A 87 -8.50 -4.03 16.96
C GLN A 87 -7.47 -5.02 16.40
N PRO A 88 -7.17 -6.11 17.13
CA PRO A 88 -6.34 -7.19 16.61
C PRO A 88 -6.98 -7.81 15.35
N ILE A 89 -6.15 -8.07 14.34
CA ILE A 89 -6.60 -8.77 13.13
C ILE A 89 -6.98 -10.20 13.52
N LEU A 90 -8.22 -10.59 13.26
CA LEU A 90 -8.65 -11.98 13.38
C LEU A 90 -8.39 -12.68 12.05
N ILE A 91 -7.46 -13.63 12.06
CA ILE A 91 -7.23 -14.53 10.93
C ILE A 91 -8.31 -15.61 11.00
N SER A 92 -9.29 -15.60 10.09
CA SER A 92 -10.36 -16.61 9.99
C SER A 92 -10.00 -17.72 9.01
#